data_AF-A0A6S7BAD4-F1
#
_entry.id   AF-A0A6S7BAD4-F1
#
_cell.length_a   1.000
_cell.length_b   1.000
_cell.length_c   1.000
_cell.angle_alpha   90.00
_cell.angle_beta   90.00
_cell.angle_gamma   90.00
#
_symmetry.space_group_name_H-M   'P 1'
#
loop_
_entity.id
_entity.type
_entity.pdbx_description
1 polymer ?
#
loop_
_entity_poly.entity_id
_entity_poly.type
_entity_poly.pdbx_seq_one_letter_code
_entity_poly.pdbx_strand_id
1 'polypeptide(L)'
;MRTIKTQLDRSGLVNRRWCESHEAPIDHVAMATRKALAETYLRPEHIELFIYVGIGRGLLEPGNSHMMASALGFINAECFDVVDACMSWTRAMSIIDSLFKSGQYRNAMIVNAEFNMLAGGPLYPGNFALKNKAQIEYTLPSFTIGEAATATLLVAKEPENFSFAFRAKPEISDLCTIPIPGYEGYCHPSERVGKNGDMRFTSFGHELHKNSDELSEVLTKLPVPKQDIDIVFTHAFSKQRGTATGRRWGSRTRCITSIRRPAISFRPRSRLPFHWQRTAGG
;
A
#
# COMPACT_ATOMS: atom_id res chain seq x y z
N MET A 1 -17.31 24.66 5.27
CA MET A 1 -17.93 23.31 5.29
C MET A 1 -18.32 22.77 3.91
N ARG A 2 -19.03 23.50 3.02
CA ARG A 2 -19.41 23.00 1.68
C ARG A 2 -18.24 22.45 0.85
N THR A 3 -17.09 23.13 0.84
CA THR A 3 -15.90 22.73 0.07
C THR A 3 -15.34 21.37 0.47
N ILE A 4 -15.17 21.10 1.77
CA ILE A 4 -14.62 19.83 2.29
C ILE A 4 -15.55 18.67 1.92
N LYS A 5 -16.86 18.83 2.17
CA LYS A 5 -17.86 17.81 1.81
C LYS A 5 -17.79 17.49 0.32
N THR A 6 -17.79 18.50 -0.55
CA THR A 6 -17.68 18.30 -2.00
C THR A 6 -16.40 17.57 -2.40
N GLN A 7 -15.25 17.86 -1.76
CA GLN A 7 -14.01 17.18 -2.09
C GLN A 7 -13.99 15.73 -1.59
N LEU A 8 -14.55 15.45 -0.42
CA LEU A 8 -14.73 14.08 0.09
C LEU A 8 -15.69 13.28 -0.79
N ASP A 9 -16.82 13.87 -1.19
CA ASP A 9 -17.77 13.23 -2.11
C ASP A 9 -17.09 12.86 -3.46
N ARG A 10 -16.20 13.73 -3.95
CA ARG A 10 -15.40 13.47 -5.17
C ARG A 10 -14.36 12.35 -5.00
N SER A 11 -13.83 12.14 -3.80
CA SER A 11 -12.94 11.00 -3.53
C SER A 11 -13.65 9.66 -3.75
N GLY A 12 -14.96 9.62 -3.48
CA GLY A 12 -15.78 8.41 -3.53
C GLY A 12 -15.60 7.50 -2.31
N LEU A 13 -14.88 7.95 -1.28
CA LEU A 13 -14.78 7.26 0.00
C LEU A 13 -16.10 7.36 0.75
N VAL A 14 -16.64 6.20 1.16
CA VAL A 14 -17.86 6.13 1.97
C VAL A 14 -17.53 5.80 3.42
N ASN A 15 -16.68 4.79 3.63
CA ASN A 15 -16.26 4.33 4.95
C ASN A 15 -14.75 4.10 4.97
N ARG A 16 -14.14 4.39 6.11
CA ARG A 16 -12.75 4.03 6.44
C ARG A 16 -12.73 3.29 7.76
N ARG A 17 -11.63 2.60 8.06
CA ARG A 17 -11.42 1.92 9.35
C ARG A 17 -10.39 2.68 10.17
N TRP A 18 -10.55 2.60 11.48
CA TRP A 18 -9.64 3.10 12.50
C TRP A 18 -9.73 2.11 13.65
N CYS A 19 -8.59 1.62 14.12
CA CYS A 19 -8.49 0.81 15.33
C CYS A 19 -9.07 1.55 16.54
N GLU A 20 -9.81 0.80 17.34
CA GLU A 20 -10.20 1.23 18.68
C GLU A 20 -8.98 1.30 19.61
N SER A 21 -9.10 2.02 20.73
CA SER A 21 -7.98 2.24 21.66
C SER A 21 -7.41 0.96 22.30
N HIS A 22 -8.17 -0.13 22.29
CA HIS A 22 -7.76 -1.43 22.82
C HIS A 22 -7.19 -2.37 21.74
N GLU A 23 -7.31 -2.02 20.46
CA GLU A 23 -6.79 -2.82 19.36
C GLU A 23 -5.31 -2.45 19.11
N ALA A 24 -4.43 -3.45 19.06
CA ALA A 24 -3.03 -3.21 18.72
C ALA A 24 -2.77 -3.49 17.23
N PRO A 25 -1.98 -2.66 16.53
CA PRO A 25 -1.54 -2.91 15.15
C PRO A 25 -0.99 -4.33 14.93
N ILE A 26 -0.23 -4.84 15.90
CA ILE A 26 0.39 -6.17 15.84
C ILE A 26 -0.65 -7.30 15.80
N ASP A 27 -1.82 -7.13 16.43
CA ASP A 27 -2.87 -8.15 16.42
C ASP A 27 -3.51 -8.26 15.04
N HIS A 28 -3.72 -7.13 14.36
CA HIS A 28 -4.21 -7.11 12.99
C HIS A 28 -3.20 -7.71 12.00
N VAL A 29 -1.91 -7.44 12.21
CA VAL A 29 -0.82 -8.08 11.46
C VAL A 29 -0.86 -9.59 11.68
N ALA A 30 -0.91 -10.05 12.94
CA ALA A 30 -0.98 -11.48 13.27
C ALA A 30 -2.21 -12.16 12.68
N MET A 31 -3.37 -11.49 12.72
CA MET A 31 -4.60 -11.99 12.07
C MET A 31 -4.44 -12.12 10.55
N ALA A 32 -3.85 -11.13 9.88
CA ALA A 32 -3.62 -11.17 8.44
C ALA A 32 -2.64 -12.30 8.06
N THR A 33 -1.53 -12.42 8.79
CA THR A 33 -0.52 -13.47 8.59
C THR A 33 -1.09 -14.86 8.80
N ARG A 34 -1.85 -15.09 9.89
CA ARG A 34 -2.51 -16.39 10.14
C ARG A 34 -3.46 -16.76 9.00
N LYS A 35 -4.23 -15.80 8.48
CA LYS A 35 -5.12 -16.03 7.33
C LYS A 35 -4.34 -16.43 6.06
N ALA A 36 -3.24 -15.75 5.77
CA ALA A 36 -2.40 -16.08 4.61
C ALA A 36 -1.77 -17.49 4.74
N LEU A 37 -1.28 -17.84 5.93
CA LEU A 37 -0.69 -19.16 6.19
C LEU A 37 -1.74 -20.28 6.15
N ALA A 38 -2.96 -20.03 6.65
CA ALA A 38 -4.04 -21.03 6.70
C ALA A 38 -4.49 -21.55 5.32
N GLU A 39 -4.16 -20.84 4.24
CA GLU A 39 -4.43 -21.28 2.86
C GLU A 39 -3.33 -22.20 2.30
N THR A 40 -2.32 -22.54 3.11
CA THR A 40 -1.14 -23.31 2.69
C THR A 40 -0.71 -24.34 3.73
N TYR A 41 0.22 -25.22 3.36
CA TYR A 41 0.87 -26.15 4.30
C TYR A 41 2.12 -25.53 4.97
N LEU A 42 2.40 -24.24 4.74
CA LEU A 42 3.57 -23.58 5.32
C LEU A 42 3.30 -23.19 6.77
N ARG A 43 4.32 -23.36 7.61
CA ARG A 43 4.34 -22.90 9.00
C ARG A 43 5.20 -21.64 9.10
N PRO A 44 5.09 -20.83 10.17
CA PRO A 44 5.92 -19.64 10.36
C PRO A 44 7.42 -19.88 10.16
N GLU A 45 7.93 -21.04 10.58
CA GLU A 45 9.34 -21.40 10.49
C GLU A 45 9.80 -21.69 9.04
N HIS A 46 8.86 -21.88 8.11
CA HIS A 46 9.17 -22.07 6.69
C HIS A 46 9.33 -20.75 5.93
N ILE A 47 9.06 -19.60 6.56
CA ILE A 47 9.28 -18.28 5.97
C ILE A 47 10.78 -17.96 6.08
N GLU A 48 11.42 -17.73 4.93
CA GLU A 48 12.88 -17.51 4.83
C GLU A 48 13.21 -16.03 4.62
N LEU A 49 12.26 -15.26 4.09
CA LEU A 49 12.37 -13.82 3.88
C LEU A 49 11.10 -13.12 4.34
N PHE A 50 11.24 -12.10 5.17
CA PHE A 50 10.14 -11.27 5.63
C PHE A 50 10.39 -9.79 5.33
N ILE A 51 9.48 -9.20 4.55
CA ILE A 51 9.53 -7.77 4.23
C ILE A 51 8.33 -7.06 4.85
N TYR A 52 8.61 -6.11 5.72
CA TYR A 52 7.60 -5.17 6.19
C TYR A 52 7.48 -4.00 5.21
N VAL A 53 6.25 -3.64 4.87
CA VAL A 53 5.95 -2.46 4.05
C VAL A 53 4.91 -1.61 4.77
N GLY A 54 5.13 -0.32 4.86
CA GLY A 54 4.22 0.58 5.58
C GLY A 54 4.92 1.86 5.99
N ILE A 55 4.15 2.94 6.09
CA ILE A 55 4.67 4.20 6.63
C ILE A 55 4.50 4.25 8.15
N GLY A 56 3.39 3.74 8.67
CA GLY A 56 3.21 3.51 10.09
C GLY A 56 4.31 2.60 10.64
N ARG A 57 5.07 3.10 11.62
CA ARG A 57 6.17 2.39 12.27
C ARG A 57 6.20 2.67 13.77
N GLY A 58 6.57 1.67 14.55
CA GLY A 58 6.79 1.80 15.98
C GLY A 58 8.23 2.15 16.35
N LEU A 59 9.19 1.91 15.44
CA LEU A 59 10.62 2.04 15.69
C LEU A 59 11.32 2.72 14.51
N LEU A 60 12.40 3.45 14.81
CA LEU A 60 13.33 3.94 13.80
C LEU A 60 14.35 2.86 13.43
N GLU A 61 14.90 2.16 14.44
CA GLU A 61 15.82 1.04 14.31
C GLU A 61 15.67 0.12 15.55
N PRO A 62 15.66 -1.22 15.41
CA PRO A 62 15.61 -1.97 14.15
C PRO A 62 14.30 -1.70 13.38
N GLY A 63 14.30 -1.98 12.08
CA GLY A 63 13.07 -1.97 11.28
C GLY A 63 11.96 -2.83 11.90
N ASN A 64 10.69 -2.47 11.65
CA ASN A 64 9.51 -3.11 12.25
C ASN A 64 9.45 -4.61 11.94
N SER A 65 9.97 -5.00 10.78
CA SER A 65 10.10 -6.40 10.38
C SER A 65 10.74 -7.28 11.45
N HIS A 66 11.72 -6.79 12.21
CA HIS A 66 12.41 -7.59 13.23
C HIS A 66 11.49 -7.92 14.41
N MET A 67 10.82 -6.90 14.96
CA MET A 67 9.88 -7.10 16.07
C MET A 67 8.68 -7.94 15.62
N MET A 68 8.19 -7.71 14.39
CA MET A 68 7.07 -8.47 13.84
C MET A 68 7.45 -9.92 13.55
N ALA A 69 8.63 -10.20 13.00
CA ALA A 69 9.12 -11.56 12.78
C ALA A 69 9.17 -12.36 14.08
N SER A 70 9.70 -11.73 15.14
CA SER A 70 9.72 -12.32 16.48
C SER A 70 8.31 -12.64 16.97
N ALA A 71 7.37 -11.69 16.86
CA ALA A 71 5.98 -11.87 17.29
C ALA A 71 5.21 -12.92 16.45
N LEU A 72 5.56 -13.07 15.17
CA LEU A 72 4.90 -13.99 14.23
C LEU A 72 5.52 -15.39 14.19
N GLY A 73 6.66 -15.60 14.85
CA GLY A 73 7.37 -16.89 14.87
C GLY A 73 8.20 -17.17 13.62
N PHE A 74 8.63 -16.15 12.89
CA PHE A 74 9.46 -16.28 11.69
C PHE A 74 10.94 -16.47 12.06
N ILE A 75 11.24 -17.54 12.80
CA ILE A 75 12.56 -17.77 13.43
C ILE A 75 13.71 -17.97 12.43
N ASN A 76 13.41 -18.31 11.18
CA ASN A 76 14.39 -18.53 10.12
C ASN A 76 14.41 -17.41 9.07
N ALA A 77 13.60 -16.36 9.25
CA ALA A 77 13.46 -15.32 8.24
C ALA A 77 14.55 -14.26 8.37
N GLU A 78 15.19 -13.93 7.26
CA GLU A 78 15.87 -12.65 7.11
C GLU A 78 14.82 -11.53 6.96
N CYS A 79 15.03 -10.40 7.63
CA CYS A 79 14.00 -9.39 7.84
C CYS A 79 14.51 -7.99 7.50
N PHE A 80 13.74 -7.24 6.71
CA PHE A 80 13.98 -5.81 6.51
C PHE A 80 12.69 -5.07 6.11
N ASP A 81 12.73 -3.74 6.25
CA ASP A 81 11.61 -2.86 5.88
C ASP A 81 11.87 -2.25 4.50
N VAL A 82 10.81 -2.08 3.71
CA VAL A 82 10.85 -1.30 2.46
C VAL A 82 9.94 -0.10 2.58
N VAL A 83 10.52 1.09 2.44
CA VAL A 83 9.83 2.38 2.50
C VAL A 83 9.82 3.04 1.13
N ASP A 84 8.71 2.89 0.41
CA ASP A 84 8.43 3.50 -0.90
C ASP A 84 6.96 4.00 -0.94
N ALA A 85 6.51 4.59 0.17
CA ALA A 85 5.14 5.08 0.39
C ALA A 85 4.06 4.07 -0.06
N CYS A 86 3.03 4.53 -0.79
CA CYS A 86 1.96 3.68 -1.31
C CYS A 86 2.43 2.60 -2.31
N MET A 87 3.70 2.66 -2.77
CA MET A 87 4.30 1.73 -3.72
C MET A 87 5.12 0.62 -3.04
N SER A 88 5.31 0.69 -1.72
CA SER A 88 6.16 -0.25 -0.97
C SER A 88 5.84 -1.72 -1.22
N TRP A 89 4.57 -2.08 -1.36
CA TRP A 89 4.17 -3.47 -1.66
C TRP A 89 4.66 -3.96 -3.03
N THR A 90 4.49 -3.17 -4.11
CA THR A 90 4.98 -3.56 -5.44
C THR A 90 6.51 -3.51 -5.51
N ARG A 91 7.15 -2.62 -4.75
CA ARG A 91 8.60 -2.60 -4.58
C ARG A 91 9.09 -3.89 -3.93
N ALA A 92 8.50 -4.29 -2.81
CA ALA A 92 8.83 -5.54 -2.11
C ALA A 92 8.63 -6.77 -3.01
N MET A 93 7.53 -6.82 -3.76
CA MET A 93 7.30 -7.87 -4.78
C MET A 93 8.46 -7.97 -5.79
N SER A 94 8.96 -6.84 -6.31
CA SER A 94 10.07 -6.84 -7.28
C SER A 94 11.41 -7.28 -6.69
N ILE A 95 11.65 -6.96 -5.41
CA ILE A 95 12.83 -7.40 -4.68
C ILE A 95 12.76 -8.92 -4.48
N ILE A 96 11.62 -9.42 -4.00
CA ILE A 96 11.39 -10.85 -3.78
C ILE A 96 11.52 -11.64 -5.08
N ASP A 97 10.95 -11.15 -6.19
CA ASP A 97 11.08 -11.77 -7.52
C ASP A 97 12.54 -11.95 -7.93
N SER A 98 13.36 -10.91 -7.73
CA SER A 98 14.80 -10.97 -8.05
C SER A 98 15.54 -11.98 -7.16
N LEU A 99 15.21 -12.01 -5.86
CA LEU A 99 15.81 -12.93 -4.91
C LEU A 99 15.38 -14.39 -5.17
N PHE A 100 14.13 -14.62 -5.56
CA PHE A 100 13.65 -15.94 -5.99
C PHE A 100 14.36 -16.41 -7.26
N LYS A 101 14.54 -15.53 -8.26
CA LYS A 101 15.31 -15.84 -9.49
C LYS A 101 16.76 -16.17 -9.21
N SER A 102 17.37 -15.55 -8.20
CA SER A 102 18.74 -15.89 -7.77
C SER A 102 18.85 -17.21 -7.02
N GLY A 103 17.72 -17.81 -6.61
CA GLY A 103 17.69 -19.03 -5.81
C GLY A 103 17.99 -18.85 -4.33
N GLN A 104 18.10 -17.61 -3.84
CA GLN A 104 18.46 -17.31 -2.45
C GLN A 104 17.35 -17.70 -1.45
N TYR A 105 16.08 -17.52 -1.83
CA TYR A 105 14.93 -17.92 -1.02
C TYR A 105 13.86 -18.58 -1.89
N ARG A 106 12.95 -19.32 -1.24
CA ARG A 106 11.78 -19.95 -1.85
C ARG A 106 10.46 -19.52 -1.25
N ASN A 107 10.44 -19.13 0.02
CA ASN A 107 9.22 -18.68 0.71
C ASN A 107 9.43 -17.30 1.32
N ALA A 108 8.66 -16.32 0.86
CA ALA A 108 8.72 -14.95 1.35
C ALA A 108 7.36 -14.46 1.83
N MET A 109 7.35 -13.63 2.87
CA MET A 109 6.17 -12.97 3.39
C MET A 109 6.33 -11.45 3.23
N ILE A 110 5.34 -10.79 2.64
CA ILE A 110 5.18 -9.34 2.73
C ILE A 110 4.05 -9.05 3.70
N VAL A 111 4.32 -8.28 4.75
CA VAL A 111 3.25 -7.68 5.57
C VAL A 111 3.17 -6.20 5.25
N ASN A 112 1.99 -5.77 4.79
CA ASN A 112 1.64 -4.36 4.69
C ASN A 112 0.76 -3.97 5.87
N ALA A 113 1.15 -2.95 6.63
CA ALA A 113 0.37 -2.45 7.75
C ALA A 113 0.37 -0.92 7.76
N GLU A 114 -0.81 -0.32 7.89
CA GLU A 114 -0.96 1.12 7.98
C GLU A 114 -1.86 1.48 9.17
N PHE A 115 -1.25 2.03 10.23
CA PHE A 115 -1.89 2.37 11.49
C PHE A 115 -1.43 3.76 11.95
N ASN A 116 -1.93 4.80 11.29
CA ASN A 116 -1.46 6.19 11.41
C ASN A 116 -2.39 7.10 12.24
N MET A 117 -3.48 6.56 12.77
CA MET A 117 -4.50 7.31 13.52
C MET A 117 -4.27 7.28 15.04
N LEU A 118 -3.12 6.76 15.48
CA LEU A 118 -2.69 6.81 16.87
C LEU A 118 -2.60 8.26 17.38
N ALA A 119 -2.89 8.47 18.67
CA ALA A 119 -2.75 9.78 19.30
C ALA A 119 -1.29 10.27 19.22
N GLY A 120 -1.08 11.44 18.63
CA GLY A 120 0.27 11.98 18.40
C GLY A 120 0.94 11.46 17.12
N GLY A 121 0.32 10.51 16.42
CA GLY A 121 0.76 10.03 15.12
C GLY A 121 0.59 11.06 14.00
N PRO A 122 0.91 10.70 12.74
CA PRO A 122 1.01 11.67 11.66
C PRO A 122 -0.32 12.27 11.21
N LEU A 123 -1.44 11.70 11.63
CA LEU A 123 -2.78 12.14 11.27
C LEU A 123 -3.55 12.67 12.49
N TYR A 124 -3.67 11.89 13.56
CA TYR A 124 -4.54 12.22 14.69
C TYR A 124 -3.80 12.83 15.89
N PRO A 125 -4.39 13.81 16.61
CA PRO A 125 -5.56 14.62 16.23
C PRO A 125 -5.23 15.76 15.26
N GLY A 126 -3.94 16.04 15.02
CA GLY A 126 -3.46 17.28 14.41
C GLY A 126 -4.11 17.62 13.07
N ASN A 127 -4.09 16.68 12.11
CA ASN A 127 -4.60 16.93 10.76
C ASN A 127 -6.14 17.01 10.70
N PHE A 128 -6.83 16.57 11.76
CA PHE A 128 -8.30 16.67 11.87
C PHE A 128 -8.76 17.97 12.54
N ALA A 129 -7.83 18.74 13.12
CA ALA A 129 -8.09 20.04 13.74
C ALA A 129 -7.64 21.19 12.81
N LEU A 130 -8.36 21.37 11.69
CA LEU A 130 -8.07 22.46 10.74
C LEU A 130 -8.23 23.83 11.40
N LYS A 131 -7.17 24.64 11.35
CA LYS A 131 -7.10 25.99 11.91
C LYS A 131 -7.57 27.05 10.93
N ASN A 132 -7.41 26.82 9.63
CA ASN A 132 -7.83 27.76 8.58
C ASN A 132 -8.15 27.06 7.25
N LYS A 133 -8.75 27.81 6.32
CA LYS A 133 -9.17 27.27 5.01
C LYS A 133 -7.99 26.86 4.11
N ALA A 134 -6.84 27.51 4.22
CA ALA A 134 -5.67 27.18 3.39
C ALA A 134 -5.15 25.77 3.67
N GLN A 135 -5.29 25.27 4.90
CA GLN A 135 -4.91 23.90 5.26
C GLN A 135 -5.64 22.82 4.47
N ILE A 136 -6.83 23.11 3.93
CA ILE A 136 -7.58 22.15 3.12
C ILE A 136 -6.76 21.67 1.92
N GLU A 137 -5.93 22.54 1.33
CA GLU A 137 -5.11 22.21 0.16
C GLU A 137 -4.12 21.06 0.41
N TYR A 138 -3.51 21.04 1.59
CA TYR A 138 -2.42 20.11 1.93
C TYR A 138 -2.74 19.13 3.05
N THR A 139 -3.93 19.22 3.66
CA THR A 139 -4.34 18.35 4.79
C THR A 139 -5.50 17.43 4.42
N LEU A 140 -6.30 17.79 3.40
CA LEU A 140 -7.49 17.02 3.03
C LEU A 140 -7.22 15.53 2.76
N PRO A 141 -6.10 15.10 2.14
CA PRO A 141 -5.84 13.67 1.96
C PRO A 141 -5.77 12.86 3.28
N SER A 142 -5.51 13.50 4.42
CA SER A 142 -5.58 12.86 5.75
C SER A 142 -6.97 12.30 6.06
N PHE A 143 -8.02 12.94 5.55
CA PHE A 143 -9.41 12.54 5.76
C PHE A 143 -9.80 11.32 4.92
N THR A 144 -8.96 10.91 3.97
CA THR A 144 -9.21 9.74 3.13
C THR A 144 -8.46 8.48 3.59
N ILE A 145 -7.52 8.61 4.53
CA ILE A 145 -6.70 7.49 5.01
C ILE A 145 -7.50 6.68 6.03
N GLY A 146 -7.49 5.36 5.87
CA GLY A 146 -7.94 4.39 6.87
C GLY A 146 -6.81 3.47 7.27
N GLU A 147 -7.09 2.61 8.24
CA GLU A 147 -6.13 1.66 8.78
C GLU A 147 -6.44 0.23 8.34
N ALA A 148 -5.39 -0.54 8.06
CA ALA A 148 -5.51 -1.94 7.64
C ALA A 148 -4.16 -2.68 7.74
N ALA A 149 -4.24 -4.01 7.80
CA ALA A 149 -3.11 -4.90 7.60
C ALA A 149 -3.43 -5.96 6.54
N THR A 150 -2.43 -6.35 5.76
CA THR A 150 -2.49 -7.46 4.81
C THR A 150 -1.20 -8.26 4.88
N ALA A 151 -1.30 -9.57 4.67
CA ALA A 151 -0.16 -10.46 4.51
C ALA A 151 -0.21 -11.09 3.11
N THR A 152 0.92 -11.10 2.41
CA THR A 152 1.08 -11.70 1.09
C THR A 152 2.19 -12.73 1.16
N LEU A 153 1.83 -14.00 1.06
CA LEU A 153 2.77 -15.11 0.98
C LEU A 153 3.13 -15.36 -0.49
N LEU A 154 4.43 -15.45 -0.77
CA LEU A 154 4.99 -15.70 -2.09
C LEU A 154 5.84 -16.97 -2.05
N VAL A 155 5.69 -17.80 -3.07
CA VAL A 155 6.44 -19.05 -3.25
C VAL A 155 7.10 -19.09 -4.61
N ALA A 156 8.38 -19.45 -4.66
CA ALA A 156 9.21 -19.49 -5.86
C ALA A 156 8.89 -20.69 -6.77
N LYS A 157 7.66 -20.78 -7.27
CA LYS A 157 7.23 -21.86 -8.16
C LYS A 157 7.40 -21.52 -9.64
N GLU A 158 7.07 -20.29 -10.00
CA GLU A 158 7.06 -19.80 -11.38
C GLU A 158 7.72 -18.41 -11.40
N PRO A 159 9.06 -18.33 -11.28
CA PRO A 159 9.78 -17.07 -11.08
C PRO A 159 9.62 -16.10 -12.26
N GLU A 160 9.31 -16.58 -13.45
CA GLU A 160 9.15 -15.73 -14.65
C GLU A 160 7.74 -15.11 -14.81
N ASN A 161 6.85 -15.29 -13.84
CA ASN A 161 5.45 -14.82 -13.95
C ASN A 161 5.26 -13.32 -13.68
N PHE A 162 6.26 -12.64 -13.12
CA PHE A 162 6.16 -11.22 -12.82
C PHE A 162 7.11 -10.39 -13.67
N SER A 163 6.63 -9.21 -14.05
CA SER A 163 7.41 -8.16 -14.69
C SER A 163 7.09 -6.85 -13.99
N PHE A 164 8.13 -6.09 -13.66
CA PHE A 164 7.99 -4.85 -12.92
C PHE A 164 8.57 -3.70 -13.73
N ALA A 165 7.83 -2.60 -13.81
CA ALA A 165 8.30 -1.35 -14.38
C ALA A 165 7.96 -0.22 -13.43
N PHE A 166 8.94 0.63 -13.13
CA PHE A 166 8.79 1.74 -12.20
C PHE A 166 9.20 3.06 -12.86
N ARG A 167 8.59 4.16 -12.41
CA ARG A 167 8.96 5.52 -12.77
C ARG A 167 8.83 6.39 -11.53
N ALA A 168 9.89 7.14 -11.21
CA ALA A 168 9.90 8.13 -10.14
C ALA A 168 9.87 9.55 -10.72
N LYS A 169 9.39 10.50 -9.89
CA LYS A 169 9.43 11.95 -10.15
C LYS A 169 9.95 12.70 -8.91
N PRO A 170 11.26 12.62 -8.63
CA PRO A 170 11.84 13.24 -7.43
C PRO A 170 11.63 14.75 -7.36
N GLU A 171 11.47 15.42 -8.51
CA GLU A 171 11.26 16.87 -8.63
C GLU A 171 9.96 17.37 -7.98
N ILE A 172 9.01 16.47 -7.69
CA ILE A 172 7.74 16.77 -6.99
C ILE A 172 7.64 16.04 -5.64
N SER A 173 8.76 15.56 -5.09
CA SER A 173 8.79 14.80 -3.82
C SER A 173 8.24 15.61 -2.64
N ASP A 174 8.32 16.94 -2.70
CA ASP A 174 7.81 17.84 -1.66
C ASP A 174 6.27 17.97 -1.63
N LEU A 175 5.55 17.39 -2.61
CA LEU A 175 4.09 17.39 -2.63
C LEU A 175 3.45 16.41 -1.65
N CYS A 176 4.19 15.44 -1.12
CA CYS A 176 3.66 14.41 -0.21
C CYS A 176 4.71 13.97 0.81
N THR A 177 4.64 14.47 2.03
CA THR A 177 5.69 14.27 3.04
C THR A 177 5.14 14.03 4.44
N ILE A 178 5.95 13.34 5.24
CA ILE A 178 5.87 13.30 6.71
C ILE A 178 7.30 13.59 7.18
N PRO A 179 7.66 14.87 7.43
CA PRO A 179 9.01 15.20 7.85
C PRO A 179 9.28 14.68 9.26
N ILE A 180 10.50 14.27 9.54
CA ILE A 180 10.98 14.03 10.90
C ILE A 180 11.62 15.32 11.46
N PRO A 181 11.68 15.53 12.78
CA PRO A 181 12.37 16.69 13.34
C PRO A 181 13.82 16.76 12.85
N GLY A 182 14.25 17.93 12.38
CA GLY A 182 15.60 18.16 11.83
C GLY A 182 15.80 17.71 10.38
N TYR A 183 14.72 17.58 9.59
CA TYR A 183 14.79 17.16 8.19
C TYR A 183 15.49 18.17 7.27
N GLU A 184 15.66 19.44 7.69
CA GLU A 184 16.13 20.55 6.84
C GLU A 184 17.56 20.33 6.30
N GLY A 185 18.36 19.51 6.98
CA GLY A 185 19.69 19.08 6.49
C GLY A 185 19.66 17.98 5.43
N TYR A 186 18.50 17.34 5.21
CA TYR A 186 18.33 16.19 4.33
C TYR A 186 17.62 16.51 3.01
N CYS A 187 17.12 17.72 2.81
CA CYS A 187 16.51 18.16 1.57
C CYS A 187 16.73 19.65 1.29
N HIS A 188 16.57 20.07 0.04
CA HIS A 188 16.54 21.50 -0.27
C HIS A 188 15.33 22.18 0.41
N PRO A 189 15.46 23.47 0.79
CA PRO A 189 14.35 24.22 1.35
C PRO A 189 13.13 24.19 0.44
N SER A 190 11.96 23.89 1.01
CA SER A 190 10.69 23.92 0.32
C SER A 190 9.64 24.49 1.25
N GLU A 191 8.79 25.38 0.73
CA GLU A 191 7.65 25.93 1.48
C GLU A 191 6.54 24.89 1.71
N ARG A 192 6.65 23.70 1.10
CA ARG A 192 5.63 22.63 1.16
C ARG A 192 5.90 21.63 2.28
N VAL A 193 7.17 21.28 2.49
CA VAL A 193 7.55 20.30 3.53
C VAL A 193 7.29 20.91 4.90
N GLY A 194 6.70 20.14 5.82
CA GLY A 194 6.45 20.60 7.19
C GLY A 194 5.27 21.55 7.35
N LYS A 195 4.41 21.77 6.32
CA LYS A 195 3.24 22.66 6.47
C LYS A 195 2.26 22.23 7.56
N ASN A 196 2.12 20.94 7.83
CA ASN A 196 1.35 20.45 8.98
C ASN A 196 2.18 20.31 10.26
N GLY A 197 3.48 20.58 10.21
CA GLY A 197 4.45 20.40 11.29
C GLY A 197 5.22 19.09 11.19
N ASP A 198 6.20 18.94 12.08
CA ASP A 198 7.01 17.73 12.19
C ASP A 198 6.15 16.52 12.53
N MET A 199 6.55 15.39 11.97
CA MET A 199 5.86 14.12 12.08
C MET A 199 4.41 14.17 11.58
N ARG A 200 3.99 15.18 10.81
CA ARG A 200 2.62 15.29 10.28
C ARG A 200 2.56 15.07 8.78
N PHE A 201 1.55 14.32 8.36
CA PHE A 201 1.29 14.09 6.95
C PHE A 201 0.85 15.37 6.26
N THR A 202 1.53 15.72 5.18
CA THR A 202 1.25 16.88 4.33
C THR A 202 1.17 16.38 2.90
N SER A 203 0.05 16.63 2.21
CA SER A 203 -0.15 16.15 0.85
C SER A 203 -0.98 17.09 0.00
N PHE A 204 -0.37 17.60 -1.08
CA PHE A 204 -1.00 18.45 -2.08
C PHE A 204 -1.66 17.58 -3.16
N GLY A 205 -2.76 16.92 -2.80
CA GLY A 205 -3.41 15.91 -3.65
C GLY A 205 -3.77 16.38 -5.06
N HIS A 206 -4.19 17.64 -5.22
CA HIS A 206 -4.50 18.20 -6.54
C HIS A 206 -3.27 18.26 -7.46
N GLU A 207 -2.17 18.80 -6.96
CA GLU A 207 -0.91 18.93 -7.71
C GLU A 207 -0.29 17.55 -8.00
N LEU A 208 -0.34 16.61 -7.05
CA LEU A 208 0.07 15.23 -7.30
C LEU A 208 -0.69 14.64 -8.50
N HIS A 209 -2.02 14.80 -8.53
CA HIS A 209 -2.85 14.27 -9.62
C HIS A 209 -2.68 14.95 -10.97
N LYS A 210 -2.28 16.23 -10.96
CA LYS A 210 -1.95 16.97 -12.17
C LYS A 210 -0.63 16.47 -12.78
N ASN A 211 0.26 15.97 -11.93
CA ASN A 211 1.59 15.50 -12.30
C ASN A 211 1.72 13.96 -12.30
N SER A 212 0.64 13.20 -12.51
CA SER A 212 0.62 11.73 -12.40
C SER A 212 0.22 10.99 -13.71
N ASP A 213 0.73 11.41 -14.87
CA ASP A 213 0.35 10.82 -16.18
C ASP A 213 1.45 9.92 -16.79
N GLU A 214 2.17 9.19 -15.94
CA GLU A 214 3.27 8.31 -16.34
C GLU A 214 2.79 6.91 -16.71
N LEU A 215 1.49 6.61 -16.52
CA LEU A 215 0.95 5.28 -16.74
C LEU A 215 1.26 4.77 -18.15
N SER A 216 1.05 5.58 -19.19
CA SER A 216 1.34 5.17 -20.56
C SER A 216 2.82 4.82 -20.77
N GLU A 217 3.74 5.61 -20.20
CA GLU A 217 5.19 5.36 -20.30
C GLU A 217 5.62 4.10 -19.53
N VAL A 218 5.04 3.85 -18.36
CA VAL A 218 5.35 2.65 -17.58
C VAL A 218 4.83 1.40 -18.30
N LEU A 219 3.67 1.50 -18.96
CA LEU A 219 3.08 0.36 -19.66
C LEU A 219 3.83 -0.07 -20.90
N THR A 220 4.49 0.85 -21.62
CA THR A 220 5.32 0.46 -22.77
C THR A 220 6.54 -0.36 -22.37
N LYS A 221 6.93 -0.35 -21.10
CA LYS A 221 8.04 -1.14 -20.55
C LYS A 221 7.62 -2.55 -20.15
N LEU A 222 6.32 -2.87 -20.11
CA LEU A 222 5.84 -4.20 -19.78
C LEU A 222 5.76 -5.08 -21.02
N PRO A 223 6.11 -6.38 -20.92
CA PRO A 223 6.13 -7.29 -22.08
C PRO A 223 4.72 -7.72 -22.53
N VAL A 224 3.69 -7.43 -21.73
CA VAL A 224 2.31 -7.87 -21.99
C VAL A 224 1.56 -6.82 -22.80
N PRO A 225 1.06 -7.15 -24.01
CA PRO A 225 0.23 -6.25 -24.78
C PRO A 225 -1.03 -5.85 -24.02
N LYS A 226 -1.43 -4.59 -24.16
CA LYS A 226 -2.56 -4.02 -23.42
C LYS A 226 -3.88 -4.78 -23.62
N GLN A 227 -4.10 -5.31 -24.82
CA GLN A 227 -5.29 -6.09 -25.19
C GLN A 227 -5.39 -7.44 -24.47
N ASP A 228 -4.28 -7.95 -23.93
CA ASP A 228 -4.22 -9.25 -23.27
C ASP A 228 -4.43 -9.14 -21.74
N ILE A 229 -4.69 -7.93 -21.24
CA ILE A 229 -4.90 -7.66 -19.82
C ILE A 229 -6.35 -7.91 -19.44
N ASP A 230 -6.57 -8.93 -18.62
CA ASP A 230 -7.91 -9.30 -18.14
C ASP A 230 -8.39 -8.42 -16.97
N ILE A 231 -7.48 -8.08 -16.05
CA ILE A 231 -7.78 -7.41 -14.79
C ILE A 231 -6.70 -6.38 -14.48
N VAL A 232 -7.12 -5.19 -14.06
CA VAL A 232 -6.23 -4.14 -13.54
C VAL A 232 -6.59 -3.87 -12.09
N PHE A 233 -5.62 -4.08 -11.21
CA PHE A 233 -5.70 -3.64 -9.81
C PHE A 233 -5.09 -2.24 -9.73
N THR A 234 -5.85 -1.29 -9.20
CA THR A 234 -5.39 0.10 -9.02
C THR A 234 -5.27 0.43 -7.54
N HIS A 235 -4.31 1.28 -7.20
CA HIS A 235 -4.21 1.82 -5.86
C HIS A 235 -5.47 2.64 -5.51
N ALA A 236 -6.02 2.37 -4.32
CA ALA A 236 -7.34 2.80 -3.90
C ALA A 236 -7.39 4.25 -3.38
N PHE A 237 -6.96 5.24 -4.18
CA PHE A 237 -6.94 6.64 -3.73
C PHE A 237 -8.21 7.43 -4.13
N SER A 238 -8.87 7.07 -5.24
CA SER A 238 -10.11 7.72 -5.71
C SER A 238 -10.91 6.85 -6.67
N LYS A 239 -12.22 6.76 -6.45
CA LYS A 239 -13.14 5.99 -7.31
C LYS A 239 -13.27 6.58 -8.72
N GLN A 240 -13.30 7.90 -8.85
CA GLN A 240 -13.41 8.56 -10.16
C GLN A 240 -12.17 8.33 -11.03
N ARG A 241 -10.98 8.32 -10.42
CA ARG A 241 -9.74 8.03 -11.16
C ARG A 241 -9.60 6.55 -11.47
N GLY A 242 -9.94 5.64 -10.55
CA GLY A 242 -9.94 4.20 -10.85
C GLY A 242 -10.85 3.84 -12.03
N THR A 243 -12.04 4.47 -12.12
CA THR A 243 -12.93 4.31 -13.29
C THR A 243 -12.40 4.99 -14.56
N ALA A 244 -11.75 6.15 -14.46
CA ALA A 244 -11.09 6.80 -15.59
C ALA A 244 -9.91 5.99 -16.14
N THR A 245 -9.07 5.44 -15.25
CA THR A 245 -8.01 4.49 -15.59
C THR A 245 -8.63 3.27 -16.27
N GLY A 246 -9.67 2.66 -15.69
CA GLY A 246 -10.39 1.53 -16.31
C GLY A 246 -10.85 1.80 -17.74
N ARG A 247 -11.40 2.98 -18.02
CA ARG A 247 -11.79 3.38 -19.39
C ARG A 247 -10.61 3.44 -20.37
N ARG A 248 -9.40 3.74 -19.89
CA ARG A 248 -8.19 3.72 -20.72
C ARG A 248 -7.80 2.29 -21.13
N TRP A 249 -8.25 1.24 -20.46
CA TRP A 249 -7.85 -0.16 -20.72
C TRP A 249 -8.80 -0.96 -21.62
N GLY A 250 -9.82 -0.31 -22.21
CA GLY A 250 -10.78 -0.96 -23.11
C GLY A 250 -11.92 -1.68 -22.37
N SER A 251 -12.99 -2.04 -23.10
CA SER A 251 -14.25 -2.53 -22.53
C SER A 251 -14.19 -3.94 -21.92
N ARG A 252 -13.17 -4.74 -22.25
CA ARG A 252 -13.00 -6.10 -21.73
C ARG A 252 -12.25 -6.17 -20.38
N THR A 253 -11.52 -5.12 -20.02
CA THR A 253 -10.65 -5.10 -18.85
C THR A 253 -11.42 -4.78 -17.58
N ARG A 254 -11.35 -5.65 -16.57
CA ARG A 254 -11.99 -5.37 -15.27
C ARG A 254 -11.05 -4.56 -14.37
N CYS A 255 -11.47 -3.35 -13.99
CA CYS A 255 -10.71 -2.50 -13.06
C CYS A 255 -11.22 -2.70 -11.63
N ILE A 256 -10.31 -3.08 -10.72
CA ILE A 256 -10.59 -3.29 -9.29
C ILE A 256 -9.85 -2.20 -8.49
N THR A 257 -10.61 -1.47 -7.67
CA THR A 257 -10.14 -0.32 -6.86
C THR A 257 -10.20 -0.58 -5.36
N SER A 258 -10.81 -1.69 -4.94
CA SER A 258 -10.82 -2.13 -3.55
C SER A 258 -10.99 -3.64 -3.50
N ILE A 259 -10.25 -4.31 -2.62
CA ILE A 259 -10.30 -5.75 -2.44
C ILE A 259 -11.04 -6.01 -1.13
N ARG A 260 -12.27 -6.54 -1.20
CA ARG A 260 -13.09 -6.84 -0.01
C ARG A 260 -12.65 -8.10 0.74
N ARG A 261 -11.77 -8.93 0.14
CA ARG A 261 -11.16 -10.14 0.73
C ARG A 261 -9.71 -10.24 0.27
N PRO A 262 -8.69 -10.07 1.14
CA PRO A 262 -7.30 -9.81 0.74
C PRO A 262 -6.53 -11.01 0.15
N ALA A 263 -7.17 -12.14 -0.17
CA ALA A 263 -6.51 -13.26 -0.85
C ALA A 263 -6.48 -12.99 -2.37
N ILE A 264 -5.32 -12.60 -2.90
CA ILE A 264 -5.06 -12.57 -4.35
C ILE A 264 -4.23 -13.79 -4.70
N SER A 265 -4.86 -14.83 -5.24
CA SER A 265 -4.15 -15.96 -5.85
C SER A 265 -3.93 -15.66 -7.33
N PHE A 266 -2.69 -15.41 -7.75
CA PHE A 266 -2.33 -15.42 -9.16
C PHE A 266 -2.17 -16.87 -9.61
N ARG A 267 -3.13 -17.39 -10.39
CA ARG A 267 -2.98 -18.67 -11.11
C ARG A 267 -2.78 -18.39 -12.60
N PRO A 268 -1.84 -19.06 -13.29
CA PRO A 268 -1.78 -19.04 -14.74
C PRO A 268 -3.06 -19.62 -15.36
N ARG A 269 -3.36 -19.22 -16.59
CA ARG A 269 -4.44 -19.77 -17.42
C ARG A 269 -4.18 -21.26 -17.72
N SER A 270 -4.55 -22.16 -16.81
CA SER A 270 -4.94 -23.54 -17.16
C SER A 270 -6.45 -23.66 -17.01
N ARG A 271 -7.12 -23.94 -18.13
CA ARG A 271 -8.57 -24.00 -18.28
C ARG A 271 -9.15 -25.15 -17.45
N LEU A 272 -9.75 -24.85 -16.30
CA LEU A 272 -10.81 -25.69 -15.73
C LEU A 272 -11.88 -24.79 -15.09
N PRO A 273 -13.18 -25.01 -15.38
CA PRO A 273 -14.25 -24.20 -14.83
C PRO A 273 -14.57 -24.66 -13.40
N PHE A 274 -14.63 -23.73 -12.45
CA PHE A 274 -15.30 -23.97 -11.18
C PHE A 274 -16.32 -22.87 -10.88
N HIS A 275 -17.57 -23.31 -10.74
CA HIS A 275 -18.70 -22.54 -10.25
C HIS A 275 -18.51 -22.21 -8.76
N TRP A 276 -18.76 -20.96 -8.38
CA TRP A 276 -19.01 -20.59 -6.99
C TRP A 276 -20.49 -20.27 -6.81
N GLN A 277 -21.19 -21.15 -6.08
CA GLN A 277 -22.51 -20.87 -5.51
C GLN A 277 -22.37 -19.84 -4.39
N ARG A 278 -23.30 -18.87 -4.36
CA ARG A 278 -23.52 -17.96 -3.23
C ARG A 278 -23.95 -18.78 -2.01
N THR A 279 -23.24 -18.68 -0.90
CA THR A 279 -23.83 -18.88 0.42
C THR A 279 -24.11 -17.51 1.03
N ALA A 280 -25.40 -17.28 1.28
CA ALA A 280 -25.94 -16.17 2.06
C ALA A 280 -26.03 -16.60 3.54
N GLY A 281 -26.03 -15.61 4.44
CA GLY A 281 -26.27 -15.76 5.88
C GLY A 281 -25.08 -15.19 6.68
N GLY A 282 -25.25 -14.29 7.65
CA GLY A 282 -26.41 -13.61 8.22
C GLY A 282 -25.89 -12.44 9.05
#